data_AF-A0A937VFA1-F1
#
_entry.id   AF-A0A937VFA1-F1
#
_cell.length_a   1.000
_cell.length_b   1.000
_cell.length_c   1.000
_cell.angle_alpha   90.00
_cell.angle_beta   90.00
_cell.angle_gamma   90.00
#
_symmetry.space_group_name_H-M   'P 1'
#
loop_
_entity.id
_entity.type
_entity.pdbx_description
1 polymer ?
#
loop_
_entity_poly.entity_id
_entity_poly.type
_entity_poly.pdbx_seq_one_letter_code
_entity_poly.pdbx_strand_id
1 'polypeptide(L)'
;MLYNTPGTFQPHAVSEFSLPRVGAGPPHRLKPCLIHVEKGGTDVSFADKTLTCRDCGADFIFTAGEQEFYASRGLMNEPSRCPACRGEHRRRRSQGSYERAPRQMYPAVCANCGAQTEVPFEPRTGRPVYCNECFTKMRRSR
;
A
#
# COMPACT_ATOMS: atom_id res chain seq x y z
N MET A 1 -81.44 -19.90 10.51
CA MET A 1 -81.84 -18.54 10.08
C MET A 1 -81.45 -17.64 11.25
N LEU A 2 -80.37 -16.85 11.25
CA LEU A 2 -80.03 -15.78 10.31
C LEU A 2 -78.49 -15.59 10.28
N TYR A 3 -78.06 -15.21 9.08
CA TYR A 3 -76.73 -14.96 8.51
C TYR A 3 -75.69 -14.26 9.40
N ASN A 4 -74.43 -14.70 9.30
CA ASN A 4 -73.29 -13.84 9.60
C ASN A 4 -72.30 -13.84 8.42
N THR A 5 -71.79 -12.65 8.17
CA THR A 5 -71.30 -12.06 6.90
C THR A 5 -69.88 -12.45 6.49
N PRO A 6 -69.52 -12.33 5.19
CA PRO A 6 -68.15 -12.57 4.71
C PRO A 6 -67.22 -11.40 5.09
N GLY A 7 -66.27 -11.67 5.97
CA GLY A 7 -65.20 -10.75 6.36
C GLY A 7 -64.07 -10.75 5.34
N THR A 8 -63.86 -9.59 4.73
CA THR A 8 -62.83 -9.20 3.75
C THR A 8 -61.40 -9.59 4.14
N PHE A 9 -60.71 -10.26 3.23
CA PHE A 9 -59.26 -10.54 3.29
C PHE A 9 -58.46 -9.25 3.03
N GLN A 10 -57.76 -8.75 4.04
CA GLN A 10 -56.79 -7.65 3.90
C GLN A 10 -55.41 -8.20 3.51
N PRO A 11 -54.76 -7.72 2.44
CA PRO A 11 -53.34 -7.96 2.23
C PRO A 11 -52.52 -6.98 3.11
N HIS A 12 -51.69 -7.54 3.99
CA HIS A 12 -50.71 -6.76 4.74
C HIS A 12 -49.65 -6.19 3.80
N ALA A 13 -49.45 -4.88 3.91
CA ALA A 13 -48.51 -4.08 3.16
C ALA A 13 -47.08 -4.64 3.23
N VAL A 14 -46.44 -4.80 2.07
CA VAL A 14 -45.00 -4.95 1.97
C VAL A 14 -44.33 -3.65 2.39
N SER A 15 -43.43 -3.73 3.37
CA SER A 15 -42.63 -2.62 3.85
C SER A 15 -41.65 -2.16 2.76
N GLU A 16 -41.94 -1.00 2.17
CA GLU A 16 -41.06 -0.25 1.27
C GLU A 16 -39.76 0.10 1.99
N PHE A 17 -38.69 -0.61 1.63
CA PHE A 17 -37.33 -0.34 2.10
C PHE A 17 -36.83 0.95 1.46
N SER A 18 -37.10 2.08 2.12
CA SER A 18 -36.67 3.41 1.69
C SER A 18 -35.14 3.51 1.73
N LEU A 19 -34.50 3.47 0.55
CA LEU A 19 -33.10 3.87 0.39
C LEU A 19 -32.96 5.39 0.62
N PRO A 20 -31.98 5.86 1.42
CA PRO A 20 -31.73 7.29 1.54
C PRO A 20 -31.15 7.84 0.23
N ARG A 21 -31.87 8.81 -0.34
CA ARG A 21 -31.41 9.65 -1.45
C ARG A 21 -30.14 10.40 -1.04
N VAL A 22 -29.01 10.08 -1.68
CA VAL A 22 -27.78 10.87 -1.58
C VAL A 22 -28.01 12.18 -2.33
N GLY A 23 -28.20 13.27 -1.58
CA GLY A 23 -28.32 14.61 -2.12
C GLY A 23 -26.99 15.10 -2.68
N ALA A 24 -26.98 15.46 -3.96
CA ALA A 24 -25.90 16.18 -4.60
C ALA A 24 -25.77 17.57 -3.97
N GLY A 25 -24.62 17.84 -3.34
CA GLY A 25 -24.27 19.15 -2.80
C GLY A 25 -24.00 20.17 -3.91
N PRO A 26 -24.18 21.48 -3.64
CA PRO A 26 -24.13 22.55 -4.63
C PRO A 26 -22.71 22.83 -5.16
N PRO A 27 -22.56 23.35 -6.39
CA PRO A 27 -21.27 23.77 -6.92
C PRO A 27 -20.77 25.00 -6.16
N HIS A 28 -19.64 24.86 -5.46
CA HIS A 28 -18.98 25.98 -4.78
C HIS A 28 -18.50 27.01 -5.80
N ARG A 29 -19.02 28.23 -5.62
CA ARG A 29 -18.78 29.45 -6.40
C ARG A 29 -17.32 29.89 -6.27
N LEU A 30 -16.58 29.87 -7.38
CA LEU A 30 -15.23 30.43 -7.49
C LEU A 30 -15.26 31.93 -7.14
N LYS A 31 -14.52 32.32 -6.10
CA LYS A 31 -14.15 33.71 -5.86
C LYS A 31 -12.73 33.91 -6.41
N PRO A 32 -12.52 34.76 -7.42
CA PRO A 32 -11.18 35.13 -7.86
C PRO A 32 -10.61 36.17 -6.89
N CYS A 33 -9.72 35.76 -5.99
CA CYS A 33 -8.82 36.68 -5.30
C CYS A 33 -7.51 36.73 -6.09
N LEU A 34 -7.44 37.65 -7.04
CA LEU A 34 -6.20 38.02 -7.69
C LEU A 34 -5.58 39.20 -6.94
N ILE A 35 -4.24 39.11 -6.76
CA ILE A 35 -3.23 40.15 -6.49
C ILE A 35 -2.86 40.38 -5.00
N HIS A 36 -1.60 40.42 -4.54
CA HIS A 36 -0.25 40.47 -5.13
C HIS A 36 0.75 39.79 -4.17
N VAL A 37 1.85 39.18 -4.67
CA VAL A 37 3.16 39.19 -3.98
C VAL A 37 4.29 39.18 -5.00
N GLU A 38 5.16 40.19 -4.91
CA GLU A 38 6.42 40.32 -5.64
C GLU A 38 7.57 39.56 -4.91
N LYS A 39 8.41 38.89 -5.73
CA LYS A 39 9.86 38.63 -5.55
C LYS A 39 10.36 37.71 -4.41
N GLY A 40 10.74 36.49 -4.81
CA GLY A 40 12.07 35.87 -4.60
C GLY A 40 12.58 35.63 -3.17
N GLY A 41 12.54 34.37 -2.72
CA GLY A 41 13.30 33.85 -1.57
C GLY A 41 12.93 32.40 -1.29
N THR A 42 13.91 31.51 -1.07
CA THR A 42 13.71 30.09 -0.75
C THR A 42 13.16 29.92 0.67
N ASP A 43 11.88 30.20 0.86
CA ASP A 43 11.08 29.77 2.00
C ASP A 43 10.31 28.54 1.52
N VAL A 44 10.66 27.35 2.02
CA VAL A 44 9.92 26.13 1.67
C VAL A 44 8.63 26.13 2.48
N SER A 45 7.68 26.96 2.07
CA SER A 45 6.32 26.95 2.60
C SER A 45 5.66 25.64 2.18
N PHE A 46 5.65 24.67 3.09
CA PHE A 46 4.99 23.39 2.86
C PHE A 46 3.47 23.61 2.87
N ALA A 47 2.88 23.70 1.67
CA ALA A 47 1.44 23.80 1.50
C ALA A 47 0.87 22.44 1.09
N ASP A 48 -0.33 22.11 1.55
CA ASP A 48 -1.01 20.87 1.15
C ASP A 48 -1.15 20.81 -0.36
N LYS A 49 -0.60 19.74 -0.96
CA LYS A 49 -0.61 19.54 -2.40
C LYS A 49 -1.43 18.31 -2.75
N THR A 50 -2.40 18.47 -3.64
CA THR A 50 -3.14 17.33 -4.18
C THR A 50 -2.35 16.72 -5.34
N LEU A 51 -2.12 15.40 -5.29
CA LEU A 51 -1.41 14.63 -6.31
C LEU A 51 -2.29 13.46 -6.78
N THR A 52 -2.12 13.07 -8.04
CA THR A 52 -2.85 11.92 -8.62
C THR A 52 -1.99 10.66 -8.53
N CYS A 53 -2.57 9.57 -8.02
CA CYS A 53 -1.88 8.29 -7.92
C CYS A 53 -1.65 7.67 -9.31
N ARG A 54 -0.41 7.27 -9.60
CA ARG A 54 -0.08 6.59 -10.87
C ARG A 54 -0.72 5.21 -11.03
N ASP A 55 -0.97 4.49 -9.94
CA ASP A 55 -1.48 3.11 -10.00
C ASP A 55 -3.01 3.04 -10.06
N CYS A 56 -3.71 3.86 -9.28
CA CYS A 56 -5.17 3.81 -9.16
C CYS A 56 -5.89 5.05 -9.71
N GLY A 57 -5.17 6.10 -10.11
CA GLY A 57 -5.75 7.34 -10.63
C GLY A 57 -6.47 8.20 -9.59
N ALA A 58 -6.54 7.79 -8.33
CA ALA A 58 -7.19 8.56 -7.28
C ALA A 58 -6.33 9.75 -6.84
N ASP A 59 -6.98 10.87 -6.58
CA ASP A 59 -6.33 12.03 -5.97
C ASP A 59 -6.10 11.81 -4.48
N PHE A 60 -4.94 12.22 -3.99
CA PHE A 60 -4.59 12.17 -2.58
C PHE A 60 -3.87 13.44 -2.16
N ILE A 61 -3.94 13.76 -0.87
CA ILE A 61 -3.33 14.95 -0.30
C ILE A 61 -1.93 14.59 0.20
N PHE A 62 -0.93 15.31 -0.28
CA PHE A 62 0.41 15.34 0.26
C PHE A 62 0.51 16.54 1.19
N THR A 63 0.28 16.26 2.47
CA THR A 63 0.13 17.32 3.48
C THR A 63 1.45 18.03 3.77
N ALA A 64 1.38 19.24 4.31
CA ALA A 64 2.54 19.99 4.77
C ALA A 64 3.46 19.16 5.69
N GLY A 65 2.88 18.45 6.66
CA GLY A 65 3.64 17.59 7.59
C GLY A 65 4.28 16.37 6.92
N GLU A 66 3.68 15.81 5.86
CA GLU A 66 4.34 14.76 5.08
C GLU A 66 5.51 15.32 4.26
N GLN A 67 5.42 16.55 3.75
CA GLN A 67 6.51 17.19 3.01
C GLN A 67 7.71 17.49 3.92
N GLU A 68 7.47 17.97 5.15
CA GLU A 68 8.52 18.16 6.17
C GLU A 68 9.21 16.82 6.51
N PHE A 69 8.43 15.75 6.64
CA PHE A 69 8.97 14.41 6.85
C PHE A 69 9.84 13.95 5.67
N TYR A 70 9.44 14.25 4.44
CA TYR A 70 10.23 13.90 3.25
C TYR A 70 11.51 14.73 3.17
N ALA A 71 11.44 16.03 3.43
CA ALA A 71 12.59 16.93 3.46
C ALA A 71 13.62 16.52 4.53
N SER A 72 13.18 16.21 5.75
CA SER A 72 14.07 15.76 6.84
C SER A 72 14.75 14.41 6.57
N ARG A 73 14.15 13.56 5.74
CA ARG A 73 14.73 12.28 5.28
C ARG A 73 15.64 12.45 4.05
N GLY A 74 15.83 13.66 3.54
CA GLY A 74 16.56 13.93 2.30
C GLY A 74 15.84 13.42 1.06
N LEU A 75 14.53 13.22 1.13
CA LEU A 75 13.71 12.67 0.06
C LEU A 75 13.02 13.80 -0.69
N MET A 76 13.72 14.36 -1.69
CA MET A 76 13.23 15.49 -2.50
C MET A 76 12.14 15.10 -3.53
N ASN A 77 11.86 13.81 -3.68
CA ASN A 77 10.89 13.32 -4.66
C ASN A 77 9.49 13.22 -4.06
N GLU A 78 8.50 13.72 -4.80
CA GLU A 78 7.09 13.65 -4.41
C GLU A 78 6.55 12.21 -4.51
N PRO A 79 5.65 11.80 -3.61
CA PRO A 79 5.04 10.48 -3.69
C PRO A 79 4.27 10.31 -5.01
N SER A 80 4.60 9.30 -5.82
CA SER A 80 3.85 9.00 -7.05
C SER A 80 2.61 8.12 -6.82
N ARG A 81 2.43 7.62 -5.58
CA ARG A 81 1.41 6.63 -5.23
C ARG A 81 0.72 7.02 -3.93
N CYS A 82 -0.60 6.89 -3.89
CA CYS A 82 -1.39 7.22 -2.71
C CYS A 82 -1.05 6.28 -1.52
N PRO A 83 -1.35 6.69 -0.27
CA PRO A 83 -1.11 5.87 0.92
C PRO A 83 -1.74 4.47 0.84
N ALA A 84 -2.91 4.34 0.22
CA ALA A 84 -3.59 3.06 0.03
C ALA A 84 -2.76 2.10 -0.85
N CYS A 85 -2.33 2.52 -2.04
CA CYS A 85 -1.50 1.70 -2.93
C CYS A 85 -0.13 1.40 -2.30
N ARG A 86 0.50 2.37 -1.61
CA ARG A 86 1.74 2.15 -0.85
C ARG A 86 1.54 1.07 0.23
N GLY A 87 0.44 1.14 0.97
CA GLY A 87 0.06 0.18 2.01
C GLY A 87 -0.21 -1.21 1.45
N GLU A 88 -0.93 -1.31 0.34
CA GLU A 88 -1.22 -2.57 -0.33
C GLU A 88 0.06 -3.25 -0.84
N HIS A 89 0.96 -2.52 -1.49
CA HIS A 89 2.25 -3.06 -1.91
C HIS A 89 3.08 -3.59 -0.73
N ARG A 90 3.02 -2.92 0.42
CA ARG A 90 3.68 -3.40 1.65
C ARG A 90 3.05 -4.69 2.14
N ARG A 91 1.71 -4.78 2.16
CA ARG A 91 0.96 -5.99 2.58
C ARG A 91 1.24 -7.16 1.64
N ARG A 92 1.20 -6.97 0.33
CA ARG A 92 1.50 -8.01 -0.67
C ARG A 92 2.92 -8.57 -0.50
N ARG A 93 3.91 -7.72 -0.21
CA ARG A 93 5.28 -8.18 0.11
C ARG A 93 5.36 -8.99 1.41
N SER A 94 4.60 -8.61 2.42
CA SER A 94 4.54 -9.33 3.69
C SER A 94 3.82 -10.68 3.55
N GLN A 95 2.77 -10.75 2.74
CA GLN A 95 1.96 -11.95 2.54
C GLN A 95 2.63 -12.96 1.59
N GLY A 96 3.43 -12.50 0.62
CA GLY A 96 4.17 -13.36 -0.31
C GLY A 96 5.38 -14.08 0.29
N SER A 97 5.63 -13.99 1.61
CA SER A 97 6.71 -14.73 2.25
C SER A 97 6.37 -16.19 2.53
N TYR A 98 5.08 -16.54 2.65
CA TYR A 98 4.62 -17.88 3.00
C TYR A 98 4.25 -18.75 1.78
N GLU A 99 3.96 -18.11 0.64
CA GLU A 99 3.56 -18.72 -0.64
C GLU A 99 4.71 -18.74 -1.66
N ARG A 100 5.96 -18.62 -1.21
CA ARG A 100 7.08 -18.79 -2.13
C ARG A 100 7.23 -20.28 -2.39
N ALA A 101 6.96 -20.72 -3.63
CA ALA A 101 7.23 -22.08 -4.08
C ALA A 101 8.56 -22.57 -3.49
N PRO A 102 8.60 -23.80 -2.94
CA PRO A 102 9.77 -24.30 -2.24
C PRO A 102 10.98 -24.13 -3.16
N ARG A 103 11.96 -23.34 -2.70
CA ARG A 103 13.19 -23.14 -3.48
C ARG A 103 13.86 -24.51 -3.58
N GLN A 104 14.25 -24.92 -4.79
CA GLN A 104 15.06 -26.13 -4.95
C GLN A 104 16.37 -25.92 -4.18
N MET A 105 16.62 -26.80 -3.23
CA MET A 105 17.84 -26.83 -2.44
C MET A 105 18.79 -27.84 -3.10
N TYR A 106 20.03 -27.43 -3.34
CA TYR A 106 21.05 -28.28 -3.95
C TYR A 106 22.03 -28.75 -2.87
N PRO A 107 22.39 -30.04 -2.83
CA PRO A 107 23.40 -30.55 -1.92
C PRO A 107 24.79 -30.03 -2.34
N ALA A 108 25.58 -29.61 -1.35
CA ALA A 108 26.94 -29.13 -1.54
C ALA A 108 27.82 -29.50 -0.34
N VAL A 109 29.14 -29.47 -0.55
CA VAL A 109 30.13 -29.69 0.51
C VAL A 109 30.78 -28.36 0.87
N CYS A 110 30.81 -28.05 2.17
CA CYS A 110 31.45 -26.83 2.66
C CYS A 110 32.97 -26.89 2.45
N ALA A 111 33.54 -25.88 1.78
CA ALA A 111 34.98 -25.80 1.50
C ALA A 111 35.85 -25.58 2.75
N ASN A 112 35.28 -25.10 3.85
CA ASN A 112 36.03 -24.80 5.08
C ASN A 112 35.99 -25.94 6.12
N CYS A 113 34.84 -26.59 6.30
CA CYS A 113 34.68 -27.62 7.33
C CYS A 113 34.37 -29.02 6.78
N GLY A 114 34.13 -29.16 5.47
CA GLY A 114 33.80 -30.46 4.84
C GLY A 114 32.39 -30.99 5.12
N ALA A 115 31.56 -30.28 5.88
CA ALA A 115 30.18 -30.72 6.16
C ALA A 115 29.28 -30.65 4.92
N GLN A 116 28.34 -31.59 4.81
CA GLN A 116 27.25 -31.53 3.83
C GLN A 116 26.30 -30.39 4.19
N THR A 117 25.93 -29.58 3.21
CA THR A 117 25.05 -28.43 3.38
C THR A 117 24.15 -28.26 2.17
N GLU A 118 23.00 -27.63 2.36
CA GLU A 118 22.06 -27.36 1.29
C GLU A 118 22.08 -25.87 0.94
N VAL A 119 22.10 -25.56 -0.35
CA VAL A 119 22.16 -24.18 -0.84
C VAL A 119 21.05 -23.88 -1.86
N PRO A 120 20.48 -22.65 -1.89
CA PRO A 120 19.42 -22.29 -2.85
C PRO A 120 19.90 -22.07 -4.30
N PHE A 121 21.17 -22.33 -4.58
CA PHE A 121 21.80 -22.14 -5.89
C PHE A 121 22.56 -23.40 -6.26
N GLU A 122 22.60 -23.71 -7.55
CA GLU A 122 23.36 -24.86 -8.05
C GLU A 122 24.88 -24.63 -7.86
N PRO A 123 25.59 -25.52 -7.14
CA PRO A 123 27.03 -25.44 -6.99
C PRO A 123 27.73 -25.54 -8.35
N ARG A 124 28.53 -24.54 -8.70
CA ARG A 124 29.33 -24.53 -9.93
C ARG A 124 30.78 -24.87 -9.63
N THR A 125 31.43 -25.60 -10.53
CA THR A 125 32.87 -25.84 -10.47
C THR A 125 33.61 -24.50 -10.51
N GLY A 126 34.51 -24.26 -9.54
CA GLY A 126 35.31 -23.03 -9.46
C GLY A 126 34.84 -21.96 -8.45
N ARG A 127 33.69 -22.10 -7.77
CA ARG A 127 33.29 -21.21 -6.67
C ARG A 127 33.10 -22.01 -5.36
N PRO A 128 33.81 -21.68 -4.26
CA PRO A 128 33.68 -22.42 -3.02
C PRO A 128 32.31 -22.18 -2.37
N VAL A 129 31.68 -23.26 -1.91
CA VAL A 129 30.43 -23.22 -1.14
C VAL A 129 30.76 -23.26 0.35
N TYR A 130 30.07 -22.47 1.16
CA TYR A 130 30.22 -22.44 2.61
C TYR A 130 28.88 -22.70 3.29
N CYS A 131 28.90 -23.47 4.39
CA CYS A 131 27.73 -23.60 5.25
C CYS A 131 27.41 -22.27 5.95
N ASN A 132 26.18 -22.13 6.46
CA ASN A 132 25.69 -20.91 7.11
C ASN A 132 26.61 -20.45 8.26
N GLU A 133 27.13 -21.40 9.04
CA GLU A 133 28.03 -21.10 10.16
C GLU A 133 29.38 -20.55 9.70
N CYS A 134 30.03 -21.19 8.73
CA CYS A 134 31.32 -20.73 8.18
C CYS A 134 31.17 -19.39 7.46
N PHE A 135 30.08 -19.20 6.73
CA PHE A 135 29.77 -17.94 6.05
C PHE A 135 29.54 -16.80 7.07
N THR A 136 28.80 -17.06 8.14
CA THR A 136 28.57 -16.08 9.21
C THR A 136 29.85 -15.71 9.93
N LYS A 137 30.71 -16.69 10.25
CA LYS A 137 32.03 -16.45 10.86
C LYS A 137 32.91 -15.57 9.96
N MET A 138 32.99 -15.90 8.66
CA MET A 138 33.78 -15.14 7.68
C MET A 138 33.24 -13.71 7.45
N ARG A 139 31.92 -13.53 7.48
CA ARG A 139 31.29 -12.20 7.35
C ARG A 139 31.50 -11.33 8.59
N ARG A 140 31.61 -11.94 9.77
CA ARG A 140 31.90 -11.21 11.02
C ARG A 140 33.36 -10.79 11.15
N SER A 141 34.28 -11.51 10.50
CA SER A 141 35.72 -11.19 10.50
C SER A 141 36.15 -10.25 9.37
N ARG A 142 35.21 -9.77 8.56
CA ARG A 142 35.41 -8.83 7.44
C ARG A 142 34.90 -7.46 7.83
#